data_AF-A0A5C3M3U0-F1
#
_entry.id   AF-A0A5C3M3U0-F1
#
_cell.length_a   1.000
_cell.length_b   1.000
_cell.length_c   1.000
_cell.angle_alpha   90.00
_cell.angle_beta   90.00
_cell.angle_gamma   90.00
#
_symmetry.space_group_name_H-M   'P 1'
#
loop_
_entity.id
_entity.type
_entity.pdbx_description
1 polymer ?
#
loop_
_entity_poly.entity_id
_entity_poly.type
_entity_poly.pdbx_seq_one_letter_code
_entity_poly.pdbx_strand_id
1 'polypeptide(L)'
;MIEGQHLKAFTAYKRVDKKVHPVSTAFPQECQVTRQIPADPILTLPFLTTNPPDFIPSEKISEDQMKKLNINSDGSLSNEEEKLFKHVMKLNETAIAFEDKERGTLKESYFSPYIIPTIPHIPWEYKNIPIPSGLVEKVIEVLKLKIEAGVYEPSQSSYRSQWFYVLKKNRKLRIDANTILFLISSGDLMHVRFTQKAEI
;
A
#
# COMPACT_ATOMS: atom_id res chain seq x y z
N MET A 1 10.78 -25.52 -34.91
CA MET A 1 11.26 -25.88 -33.56
C MET A 1 12.11 -24.73 -33.06
N ILE A 2 11.71 -24.05 -31.99
CA ILE A 2 12.43 -22.87 -31.47
C ILE A 2 13.21 -23.37 -30.25
N GLU A 3 14.52 -23.43 -30.37
CA GLU A 3 15.44 -23.83 -29.31
C GLU A 3 15.31 -22.87 -28.12
N GLY A 4 15.10 -23.46 -26.94
CA GLY A 4 15.02 -22.72 -25.68
C GLY A 4 16.38 -22.13 -25.32
N GLN A 5 16.54 -20.81 -25.45
CA GLN A 5 17.67 -20.10 -24.88
C GLN A 5 17.63 -20.23 -23.36
N HIS A 6 18.61 -20.95 -22.81
CA HIS A 6 18.83 -21.07 -21.37
C HIS A 6 19.34 -19.72 -20.83
N LEU A 7 18.43 -18.87 -20.34
CA LEU A 7 18.78 -17.63 -19.64
C LEU A 7 19.56 -17.97 -18.36
N LYS A 8 20.90 -17.80 -18.38
CA LYS A 8 21.75 -17.91 -17.19
C LYS A 8 21.52 -16.68 -16.31
N ALA A 9 20.73 -16.82 -15.25
CA ALA A 9 20.59 -15.79 -14.23
C ALA A 9 21.88 -15.70 -13.40
N PHE A 10 22.69 -14.67 -13.62
CA PHE A 10 23.84 -14.34 -12.77
C PHE A 10 23.39 -13.61 -11.49
N THR A 11 22.46 -14.17 -10.73
CA THR A 11 22.10 -13.59 -9.43
C THR A 11 23.00 -14.21 -8.37
N ALA A 12 24.26 -13.77 -8.33
CA ALA A 12 25.12 -14.07 -7.19
C ALA A 12 24.53 -13.37 -5.96
N TYR A 13 23.98 -14.16 -5.02
CA TYR A 13 23.52 -13.64 -3.74
C TYR A 13 24.66 -12.85 -3.08
N LYS A 14 24.36 -11.66 -2.54
CA LYS A 14 25.38 -10.85 -1.86
C LYS A 14 25.92 -11.67 -0.68
N ARG A 15 27.20 -12.04 -0.75
CA ARG A 15 27.85 -12.81 0.32
C ARG A 15 27.74 -12.05 1.64
N VAL A 16 27.66 -12.78 2.74
CA VAL A 16 27.41 -12.21 4.09
C VAL A 16 28.43 -11.14 4.44
N ASP A 17 29.71 -11.38 4.16
CA ASP A 17 30.83 -10.45 4.35
C ASP A 17 30.69 -9.13 3.57
N LYS A 18 29.91 -9.12 2.49
CA LYS A 18 29.65 -7.93 1.66
C LYS A 18 28.36 -7.21 2.04
N LYS A 19 27.55 -7.74 2.96
CA LYS A 19 26.31 -7.08 3.36
C LYS A 19 26.62 -5.87 4.24
N VAL A 20 25.80 -4.83 4.08
CA VAL A 20 25.84 -3.70 4.99
C VAL A 20 25.03 -4.12 6.21
N HIS A 21 25.65 -4.10 7.38
CA HIS A 21 25.00 -4.43 8.64
C HIS A 21 24.50 -3.16 9.31
N PRO A 22 23.29 -3.19 9.92
CA PRO A 22 22.81 -2.07 10.71
C PRO A 22 23.76 -1.85 11.90
N VAL A 23 23.99 -0.58 12.23
CA VAL A 23 24.75 -0.21 13.43
C VAL A 23 23.85 -0.44 14.64
N SER A 24 24.33 -1.22 15.61
CA SER A 24 23.61 -1.40 16.88
C SER A 24 23.72 -0.10 17.69
N THR A 25 22.69 0.75 17.59
CA THR A 25 22.57 2.02 18.31
C THR A 25 21.19 2.09 18.96
N ALA A 26 21.06 2.80 20.09
CA ALA A 26 19.77 3.05 20.71
C ALA A 26 18.88 3.86 19.75
N PHE A 27 17.58 3.52 19.70
CA PHE A 27 16.63 4.25 18.89
C PHE A 27 16.37 5.64 19.51
N PRO A 28 16.55 6.75 18.77
CA PRO A 28 16.40 8.09 19.33
C PRO A 28 14.95 8.35 19.79
N GLN A 29 14.79 9.00 20.95
CA GLN A 29 13.46 9.23 21.54
C GLN A 29 12.63 10.21 20.70
N GLU A 30 13.28 11.19 20.08
CA GLU A 30 12.68 12.17 19.17
C GLU A 30 12.09 11.53 17.91
N CYS A 31 12.55 10.34 17.53
CA CYS A 31 12.02 9.60 16.38
C CYS A 31 10.87 8.66 16.75
N GLN A 32 10.48 8.57 18.04
CA GLN A 32 9.42 7.67 18.48
C GLN A 32 8.07 8.13 17.96
N VAL A 33 7.36 7.21 17.32
CA VAL A 33 5.99 7.45 16.88
C VAL A 33 5.08 7.44 18.09
N THR A 34 4.42 8.58 18.33
CA THR A 34 3.38 8.68 19.35
C THR A 34 2.05 8.29 18.72
N ARG A 35 1.42 7.25 19.27
CA ARG A 35 0.04 6.86 18.93
C ARG A 35 -0.93 7.49 19.92
N GLN A 36 -1.96 8.13 19.40
CA GLN A 36 -3.05 8.70 20.19
C GLN A 36 -4.40 8.23 19.63
N ILE A 37 -5.42 8.24 20.49
CA ILE A 37 -6.79 7.93 20.11
C ILE A 37 -7.60 9.16 20.54
N PRO A 38 -7.90 10.10 19.61
CA PRO A 38 -8.49 11.38 19.97
C PRO A 38 -9.94 11.25 20.48
N ALA A 39 -10.66 10.21 20.05
CA ALA A 39 -12.04 9.93 20.44
C ALA A 39 -12.26 8.42 20.57
N ASP A 40 -13.21 8.03 21.43
CA ASP A 40 -13.59 6.63 21.59
C ASP A 40 -14.20 6.08 20.28
N PRO A 41 -13.59 5.05 19.65
CA PRO A 41 -14.06 4.50 18.39
C PRO A 41 -15.46 3.89 18.48
N ILE A 42 -15.92 3.50 19.68
CA ILE A 42 -17.23 2.89 19.89
C ILE A 42 -18.35 3.91 19.62
N LEU A 43 -18.11 5.20 19.93
CA LEU A 43 -19.11 6.26 19.74
C LEU A 43 -19.48 6.49 18.28
N THR A 44 -18.57 6.17 17.36
CA THR A 44 -18.76 6.30 15.91
C THR A 44 -19.33 5.05 15.23
N LEU A 45 -19.55 3.96 15.97
CA LEU A 45 -20.08 2.74 15.36
C LEU A 45 -21.53 2.93 14.91
N PRO A 46 -21.87 2.54 13.66
CA PRO A 46 -23.25 2.60 13.20
C PRO A 46 -24.09 1.59 13.98
N PHE A 47 -25.31 2.00 14.34
CA PHE A 47 -26.27 1.11 14.99
C PHE A 47 -26.68 -0.02 14.05
N LEU A 48 -26.64 -1.26 14.54
CA LEU A 48 -27.07 -2.43 13.80
C LEU A 48 -28.50 -2.80 14.21
N THR A 49 -29.42 -2.77 13.26
CA THR A 49 -30.80 -3.23 13.48
C THR A 49 -30.87 -4.74 13.57
N THR A 50 -31.75 -5.26 14.43
CA THR A 50 -32.05 -6.70 14.54
C THR A 50 -32.85 -7.22 13.35
N ASN A 51 -33.54 -6.35 12.62
CA ASN A 51 -34.25 -6.67 11.38
C ASN A 51 -33.64 -5.86 10.21
N PRO A 52 -32.63 -6.42 9.50
CA PRO A 52 -31.96 -5.71 8.42
C PRO A 52 -32.91 -5.50 7.22
N PRO A 53 -32.85 -4.34 6.56
CA PRO A 53 -33.58 -4.13 5.30
C PRO A 53 -32.96 -4.96 4.17
N ASP A 54 -33.72 -5.13 3.08
CA ASP A 54 -33.17 -5.75 1.86
C ASP A 54 -32.01 -4.92 1.31
N PHE A 55 -31.05 -5.60 0.70
CA PHE A 55 -29.88 -4.94 0.14
C PHE A 55 -30.28 -4.05 -1.04
N ILE A 56 -30.00 -2.76 -0.92
CA ILE A 56 -30.15 -1.78 -2.00
C ILE A 56 -28.73 -1.35 -2.38
N PRO A 57 -28.32 -1.50 -3.66
CA PRO A 57 -27.01 -1.04 -4.12
C PRO A 57 -26.75 0.43 -3.79
N SER A 58 -25.51 0.74 -3.41
CA SER A 58 -25.04 2.11 -3.21
C SER A 58 -24.11 2.53 -4.34
N GLU A 59 -23.67 3.79 -4.33
CA GLU A 59 -22.68 4.29 -5.29
C GLU A 59 -21.37 3.49 -5.23
N LYS A 60 -20.98 3.03 -4.04
CA LYS A 60 -19.75 2.26 -3.81
C LYS A 60 -19.94 0.75 -3.97
N ILE A 61 -20.98 0.19 -3.35
CA ILE A 61 -21.22 -1.26 -3.35
C ILE A 61 -22.34 -1.58 -4.34
N SER A 62 -21.92 -2.02 -5.53
CA SER A 62 -22.85 -2.57 -6.53
C SER A 62 -23.19 -4.03 -6.23
N GLU A 63 -24.26 -4.52 -6.85
CA GLU A 63 -24.67 -5.92 -6.72
C GLU A 63 -23.58 -6.89 -7.22
N ASP A 64 -22.85 -6.52 -8.27
CA ASP A 64 -21.74 -7.32 -8.80
C ASP A 64 -20.56 -7.38 -7.82
N GLN A 65 -20.27 -6.29 -7.10
CA GLN A 65 -19.25 -6.31 -6.05
C GLN A 65 -19.67 -7.21 -4.89
N MET A 66 -20.94 -7.16 -4.50
CA MET A 66 -21.48 -8.05 -3.47
C MET A 66 -21.41 -9.52 -3.88
N LYS A 67 -21.69 -9.84 -5.16
CA LYS A 67 -21.55 -11.19 -5.71
C LYS A 67 -20.11 -11.69 -5.70
N LYS A 68 -19.12 -10.81 -5.97
CA LYS A 68 -17.68 -11.17 -5.90
C LYS A 68 -17.22 -11.59 -4.51
N LEU A 69 -17.88 -11.09 -3.45
CA LEU A 69 -17.57 -11.50 -2.08
C LEU A 69 -17.95 -12.97 -1.82
N ASN A 70 -18.78 -13.58 -2.69
CA ASN A 70 -19.20 -14.98 -2.63
C ASN A 70 -19.64 -15.40 -1.22
N ILE A 71 -20.47 -14.55 -0.60
CA ILE A 71 -20.99 -14.77 0.74
C ILE A 71 -21.85 -16.03 0.70
N ASN A 72 -21.64 -16.94 1.66
CA ASN A 72 -22.40 -18.18 1.80
C ASN A 72 -22.18 -19.23 0.69
N SER A 73 -20.96 -19.35 0.15
CA SER A 73 -20.63 -20.39 -0.83
C SER A 73 -20.93 -21.82 -0.36
N ASP A 74 -20.83 -22.02 0.96
CA ASP A 74 -20.92 -23.34 1.59
C ASP A 74 -22.30 -23.58 2.22
N GLY A 75 -23.22 -22.61 2.15
CA GLY A 75 -24.56 -22.69 2.73
C GLY A 75 -24.59 -22.65 4.26
N SER A 76 -23.53 -22.17 4.91
CA SER A 76 -23.40 -22.11 6.37
C SER A 76 -24.21 -20.99 7.02
N LEU A 77 -24.59 -19.96 6.27
CA LEU A 77 -25.39 -18.83 6.75
C LEU A 77 -26.86 -19.02 6.36
N SER A 78 -27.75 -18.72 7.30
CA SER A 78 -29.17 -18.55 7.00
C SER A 78 -29.43 -17.32 6.14
N ASN A 79 -30.58 -17.27 5.48
CA ASN A 79 -30.96 -16.14 4.63
C ASN A 79 -30.95 -14.80 5.41
N GLU A 80 -31.33 -14.82 6.69
CA GLU A 80 -31.33 -13.61 7.53
C GLU A 80 -29.92 -13.18 7.96
N GLU A 81 -29.00 -14.13 8.18
CA GLU A 81 -27.60 -13.82 8.46
C GLU A 81 -26.89 -13.26 7.23
N GLU A 82 -27.17 -13.80 6.04
CA GLU A 82 -26.66 -13.25 4.78
C GLU A 82 -27.16 -11.83 4.56
N LYS A 83 -28.44 -11.58 4.86
CA LYS A 83 -29.05 -10.25 4.80
C LYS A 83 -28.41 -9.28 5.78
N LEU A 84 -28.18 -9.71 7.02
CA LEU A 84 -27.48 -8.92 8.03
C LEU A 84 -26.07 -8.56 7.59
N PHE A 85 -25.34 -9.51 7.01
CA PHE A 85 -23.99 -9.27 6.50
C PHE A 85 -23.99 -8.22 5.40
N LYS A 86 -24.89 -8.33 4.42
CA LYS A 86 -25.05 -7.31 3.36
C LYS A 86 -25.34 -5.93 3.94
N HIS A 87 -26.15 -5.87 5.00
CA HIS A 87 -26.44 -4.62 5.70
C HIS A 87 -25.22 -4.04 6.42
N VAL A 88 -24.45 -4.87 7.13
CA VAL A 88 -23.18 -4.46 7.78
C VAL A 88 -22.19 -3.92 6.75
N MET A 89 -22.05 -4.60 5.60
CA MET A 89 -21.15 -4.14 4.53
C MET A 89 -21.58 -2.79 3.98
N LYS A 90 -22.87 -2.57 3.81
CA LYS A 90 -23.41 -1.27 3.38
C LYS A 90 -23.16 -0.16 4.39
N LEU A 91 -23.37 -0.41 5.69
CA LEU A 91 -23.10 0.57 6.75
C LEU A 91 -21.62 0.97 6.82
N ASN A 92 -20.73 0.06 6.44
CA ASN A 92 -19.28 0.24 6.47
C ASN A 92 -18.66 0.43 5.08
N GLU A 93 -19.45 0.86 4.09
CA GLU A 93 -19.00 0.96 2.69
C GLU A 93 -17.79 1.88 2.50
N THR A 94 -17.64 2.88 3.37
CA THR A 94 -16.50 3.81 3.34
C THR A 94 -15.17 3.11 3.67
N ALA A 95 -15.20 2.08 4.51
CA ALA A 95 -14.02 1.33 4.94
C ALA A 95 -13.59 0.26 3.93
N ILE A 96 -14.43 -0.05 2.94
CA ILE A 96 -14.16 -1.07 1.93
C ILE A 96 -13.56 -0.40 0.69
N ALA A 97 -12.52 -1.03 0.14
CA ALA A 97 -11.85 -0.62 -1.09
C ALA A 97 -11.91 -1.75 -2.12
N PHE A 98 -12.57 -1.49 -3.24
CA PHE A 98 -12.61 -2.38 -4.41
C PHE A 98 -11.56 -2.01 -5.46
N GLU A 99 -11.17 -0.74 -5.50
CA GLU A 99 -10.13 -0.23 -6.39
C GLU A 99 -8.97 0.41 -5.61
N ASP A 100 -7.79 0.48 -6.25
CA ASP A 100 -6.60 1.11 -5.65
C ASP A 100 -6.83 2.61 -5.32
N LYS A 101 -7.77 3.27 -6.01
CA LYS A 101 -8.17 4.66 -5.75
C LYS A 101 -8.96 4.84 -4.45
N GLU A 102 -9.64 3.80 -4.00
CA GLU A 102 -10.45 3.82 -2.77
C GLU A 102 -9.65 3.41 -1.53
N ARG A 103 -8.35 3.19 -1.71
CA ARG A 103 -7.44 2.78 -0.64
C ARG A 103 -7.42 3.85 0.47
N GLY A 104 -7.73 3.42 1.68
CA GLY A 104 -7.68 4.27 2.86
C GLY A 104 -6.26 4.57 3.36
N THR A 105 -6.17 5.65 4.13
CA THR A 105 -4.96 6.18 4.79
C THR A 105 -5.14 6.18 6.30
N LEU A 106 -4.05 6.10 7.05
CA LEU A 106 -4.11 6.35 8.49
C LEU A 106 -4.30 7.84 8.77
N LYS A 107 -5.30 8.20 9.58
CA LYS A 107 -5.51 9.59 10.01
C LYS A 107 -4.26 10.12 10.74
N GLU A 108 -3.79 11.30 10.35
CA GLU A 108 -2.65 11.97 11.00
C GLU A 108 -2.90 12.29 12.48
N SER A 109 -4.17 12.46 12.89
CA SER A 109 -4.54 12.69 14.29
C SER A 109 -4.24 11.50 15.22
N TYR A 110 -4.01 10.30 14.67
CA TYR A 110 -3.75 9.10 15.47
C TYR A 110 -2.26 8.82 15.64
N PHE A 111 -1.40 9.32 14.75
CA PHE A 111 0.02 8.98 14.73
C PHE A 111 0.85 10.22 14.41
N SER A 112 1.87 10.47 15.22
CA SER A 112 2.88 11.46 14.86
C SER A 112 3.60 11.05 13.57
N PRO A 113 4.12 12.01 12.78
CA PRO A 113 4.91 11.70 11.59
C PRO A 113 6.04 10.72 11.90
N TYR A 114 6.25 9.75 11.01
CA TYR A 114 7.33 8.79 11.17
C TYR A 114 8.66 9.43 10.79
N ILE A 115 9.64 9.34 11.69
CA ILE A 115 10.99 9.86 11.46
C ILE A 115 11.94 8.66 11.38
N ILE A 116 12.69 8.57 10.28
CA ILE A 116 13.73 7.55 10.15
C ILE A 116 15.02 8.11 10.75
N PRO A 117 15.53 7.56 11.87
CA PRO A 117 16.81 7.99 12.40
C PRO A 117 17.92 7.59 11.43
N THR A 118 18.76 8.56 11.07
CA THR A 118 19.92 8.36 10.21
C THR A 118 21.20 8.58 11.01
N ILE A 119 22.24 7.83 10.65
CA ILE A 119 23.61 8.14 11.08
C ILE A 119 24.27 9.00 9.99
N PRO A 120 25.36 9.74 10.27
CA PRO A 120 26.12 10.42 9.23
C PRO A 120 26.54 9.43 8.13
N HIS A 121 26.04 9.66 6.92
CA HIS A 121 26.33 8.81 5.76
C HIS A 121 26.20 9.60 4.46
N ILE A 122 26.71 9.01 3.39
CA ILE A 122 26.56 9.55 2.04
C ILE A 122 25.25 8.99 1.47
N PRO A 123 24.33 9.83 0.98
CA PRO A 123 23.11 9.37 0.32
C PRO A 123 23.45 8.42 -0.83
N TRP A 124 22.70 7.32 -0.95
CA TRP A 124 22.94 6.37 -2.03
C TRP A 124 22.21 6.79 -3.30
N GLU A 125 22.93 6.73 -4.43
CA GLU A 125 22.37 6.97 -5.75
C GLU A 125 22.67 5.78 -6.65
N TYR A 126 21.63 5.02 -6.99
CA TYR A 126 21.72 3.90 -7.91
C TYR A 126 21.08 4.24 -9.26
N LYS A 127 21.72 3.80 -10.34
CA LYS A 127 21.15 3.88 -11.69
C LYS A 127 20.01 2.86 -11.84
N ASN A 128 18.90 3.29 -12.41
CA ASN A 128 17.74 2.42 -12.62
C ASN A 128 18.04 1.39 -13.71
N ILE A 129 17.38 0.23 -13.61
CA ILE A 129 17.45 -0.78 -14.66
C ILE A 129 16.68 -0.25 -15.89
N PRO A 130 17.25 -0.33 -17.10
CA PRO A 130 16.55 0.07 -18.33
C PRO A 130 15.24 -0.71 -18.49
N ILE A 131 14.17 0.01 -18.86
CA ILE A 131 12.86 -0.59 -19.12
C ILE A 131 12.83 -0.97 -20.62
N PRO A 132 12.47 -2.21 -20.98
CA PRO A 132 12.29 -2.60 -22.38
C PRO A 132 11.20 -1.77 -23.04
N SER A 133 11.44 -1.34 -24.29
CA SER A 133 10.56 -0.45 -25.05
C SER A 133 9.10 -0.91 -25.06
N GLY A 134 8.84 -2.20 -25.27
CA GLY A 134 7.48 -2.76 -25.31
C GLY A 134 6.71 -2.74 -23.98
N LEU A 135 7.35 -2.38 -22.86
CA LEU A 135 6.71 -2.28 -21.55
C LEU A 135 6.66 -0.85 -20.98
N VAL A 136 7.30 0.11 -21.66
CA VAL A 136 7.40 1.50 -21.18
C VAL A 136 6.02 2.10 -20.92
N GLU A 137 5.09 1.99 -21.88
CA GLU A 137 3.74 2.57 -21.78
C GLU A 137 2.96 2.00 -20.59
N LYS A 138 3.01 0.68 -20.40
CA LYS A 138 2.32 0.00 -19.30
C LYS A 138 2.92 0.37 -17.93
N VAL A 139 4.25 0.55 -17.86
CA VAL A 139 4.90 1.00 -16.62
C VAL A 139 4.51 2.45 -16.31
N ILE A 140 4.44 3.32 -17.32
CA ILE A 140 3.98 4.70 -17.15
C ILE A 140 2.53 4.74 -16.65
N GLU A 141 1.64 3.91 -17.19
CA GLU A 141 0.25 3.79 -16.73
C GLU A 141 0.18 3.42 -15.24
N VAL A 142 0.94 2.40 -14.83
CA VAL A 142 1.00 1.98 -13.41
C VAL A 142 1.55 3.10 -12.52
N LEU A 143 2.57 3.84 -12.98
CA LEU A 143 3.09 4.98 -12.22
C LEU A 143 2.06 6.09 -12.06
N LYS A 144 1.32 6.44 -13.12
CA LYS A 144 0.26 7.45 -13.07
C LYS A 144 -0.85 7.05 -12.10
N LEU A 145 -1.30 5.79 -12.15
CA LEU A 145 -2.31 5.27 -11.22
C LEU A 145 -1.85 5.38 -9.76
N LYS A 146 -0.57 5.10 -9.48
CA LYS A 146 -0.02 5.22 -8.13
C LYS A 146 0.14 6.66 -7.65
N ILE A 147 0.41 7.59 -8.55
CA ILE A 147 0.44 9.03 -8.25
C ILE A 147 -1.00 9.52 -7.97
N GLU A 148 -1.97 9.14 -8.80
CA GLU A 148 -3.37 9.48 -8.62
C GLU A 148 -3.93 8.93 -7.30
N ALA A 149 -3.57 7.69 -6.95
CA ALA A 149 -3.91 7.07 -5.67
C ALA A 149 -3.13 7.64 -4.47
N GLY A 150 -2.27 8.65 -4.66
CA GLY A 150 -1.48 9.26 -3.60
C GLY A 150 -0.41 8.36 -2.98
N VAL A 151 -0.07 7.23 -3.62
CA VAL A 151 0.98 6.33 -3.12
C VAL A 151 2.37 6.90 -3.44
N TYR A 152 2.50 7.59 -4.57
CA TYR A 152 3.75 8.21 -5.03
C TYR A 152 3.61 9.72 -5.14
N GLU A 153 4.66 10.42 -4.71
CA GLU A 153 4.76 11.86 -4.85
C GLU A 153 6.06 12.27 -5.53
N PRO A 154 6.05 13.35 -6.33
CA PRO A 154 7.27 13.99 -6.80
C PRO A 154 8.11 14.46 -5.61
N SER A 155 9.40 14.16 -5.62
CA SER A 155 10.34 14.61 -4.59
C SER A 155 11.66 15.05 -5.21
N GLN A 156 12.38 15.92 -4.48
CA GLN A 156 13.76 16.31 -4.76
C GLN A 156 14.62 15.71 -3.66
N SER A 157 15.09 14.48 -3.86
CA SER A 157 15.87 13.72 -2.86
C SER A 157 17.26 13.43 -3.40
N SER A 158 18.25 13.49 -2.51
CA SER A 158 19.62 13.02 -2.76
C SER A 158 19.72 11.48 -2.76
N TYR A 159 18.64 10.78 -2.39
CA TYR A 159 18.59 9.34 -2.40
C TYR A 159 17.85 8.82 -3.62
N ARG A 160 18.42 7.80 -4.25
CA ARG A 160 17.81 7.11 -5.39
C ARG A 160 18.04 5.61 -5.33
N SER A 161 16.99 4.86 -5.04
CA SER A 161 17.01 3.40 -5.04
C SER A 161 16.70 2.83 -6.41
N GLN A 162 17.32 1.69 -6.75
CA GLN A 162 17.00 0.95 -7.96
C GLN A 162 15.64 0.25 -7.80
N TRP A 163 14.80 0.37 -8.82
CA TRP A 163 13.53 -0.34 -8.93
C TRP A 163 13.43 -1.06 -10.26
N PHE A 164 12.55 -2.06 -10.30
CA PHE A 164 12.26 -2.86 -11.46
C PHE A 164 10.77 -3.23 -11.47
N TYR A 165 10.32 -3.88 -12.53
CA TYR A 165 8.95 -4.34 -12.66
C TYR A 165 8.89 -5.87 -12.65
N VAL A 166 7.78 -6.41 -12.16
CA VAL A 166 7.49 -7.84 -12.10
C VAL A 166 6.13 -8.07 -12.73
N LEU A 167 6.06 -8.99 -13.70
CA LEU A 167 4.81 -9.46 -14.25
C LEU A 167 4.23 -10.56 -13.34
N LYS A 168 3.04 -10.34 -12.80
CA LYS A 168 2.33 -11.33 -11.96
C LYS A 168 1.58 -12.35 -12.84
N LYS A 169 1.15 -13.47 -12.23
CA LYS A 169 0.39 -14.55 -12.90
C LYS A 169 -0.89 -14.03 -13.60
N ASN A 170 -1.50 -12.97 -13.06
CA ASN A 170 -2.66 -12.29 -13.63
C ASN A 170 -2.31 -11.32 -14.79
N ARG A 171 -1.07 -11.37 -15.31
CA ARG A 171 -0.52 -10.47 -16.34
C ARG A 171 -0.52 -8.97 -15.96
N LYS A 172 -0.76 -8.63 -14.69
CA LYS A 172 -0.60 -7.26 -14.20
C LYS A 172 0.87 -6.99 -13.87
N LEU A 173 1.32 -5.79 -14.22
CA LEU A 173 2.65 -5.32 -13.84
C LEU A 173 2.63 -4.77 -12.42
N ARG A 174 3.69 -5.07 -11.67
CA ARG A 174 3.96 -4.50 -10.36
C ARG A 174 5.32 -3.86 -10.38
N ILE A 175 5.43 -2.68 -9.80
CA ILE A 175 6.70 -1.99 -9.57
C ILE A 175 7.21 -2.40 -8.20
N ASP A 176 8.43 -2.94 -8.16
CA ASP A 176 9.12 -3.36 -6.96
C ASP A 176 10.45 -2.60 -6.83
N ALA A 177 10.79 -2.21 -5.60
CA ALA A 177 12.06 -1.58 -5.28
C ALA A 177 12.97 -2.59 -4.59
N ASN A 178 14.27 -2.56 -4.91
CA ASN A 178 15.27 -3.40 -4.23
C ASN A 178 15.51 -2.99 -2.76
N THR A 179 14.91 -1.89 -2.33
CA THR A 179 15.00 -1.35 -0.97
C THR A 179 13.67 -0.73 -0.60
N ILE A 180 13.15 -1.05 0.58
CA ILE A 180 11.97 -0.40 1.15
C ILE A 180 12.45 0.96 1.66
N LEU A 181 12.36 2.01 0.84
CA LEU A 181 12.46 3.39 1.31
C LEU A 181 11.76 4.31 0.30
N PHE A 182 10.57 4.80 0.65
CA PHE A 182 9.96 5.96 0.01
C PHE A 182 10.34 7.17 0.87
N LEU A 183 10.98 8.16 0.26
CA LEU A 183 11.72 9.22 0.94
C LEU A 183 11.14 10.59 0.60
N ILE A 184 10.87 11.40 1.62
CA ILE A 184 10.72 12.84 1.52
C ILE A 184 11.81 13.43 2.43
N SER A 185 12.65 14.32 1.88
CA SER A 185 13.75 14.98 2.59
C SER A 185 13.48 16.47 2.70
N SER A 186 13.55 17.02 3.91
CA SER A 186 13.85 18.43 4.14
C SER A 186 14.58 18.56 5.48
N GLY A 187 15.88 18.82 5.42
CA GLY A 187 16.74 19.33 6.50
C GLY A 187 16.89 18.46 7.75
N ASP A 188 18.08 17.88 7.95
CA ASP A 188 18.62 17.16 9.13
C ASP A 188 17.79 16.05 9.81
N LEU A 189 16.49 15.96 9.53
CA LEU A 189 15.58 14.90 9.94
C LEU A 189 14.82 14.39 8.71
N MET A 190 14.92 13.09 8.45
CA MET A 190 14.14 12.45 7.41
C MET A 190 12.71 12.24 7.90
N HIS A 191 11.82 13.14 7.50
CA HIS A 191 10.38 12.96 7.68
C HIS A 191 9.84 12.05 6.57
N VAL A 192 9.44 10.83 6.93
CA VAL A 192 8.55 10.06 6.07
C VAL A 192 7.17 10.65 6.26
N ARG A 193 6.80 11.61 5.40
CA ARG A 193 5.38 11.87 5.22
C ARG A 193 4.81 10.66 4.51
N PHE A 194 3.93 9.93 5.19
CA PHE A 194 2.90 9.19 4.48
C PHE A 194 2.00 10.23 3.86
N THR A 195 2.45 10.81 2.77
CA THR A 195 1.60 11.67 1.98
C THR A 195 0.56 10.81 1.34
N GLN A 196 -0.58 10.73 1.99
CA GLN A 196 -1.74 10.08 1.47
C GLN A 196 -2.90 11.01 1.81
N LYS A 197 -3.36 11.71 0.78
CA LYS A 197 -4.35 12.78 0.85
C LYS A 197 -5.71 12.17 1.16
N ALA A 198 -6.27 12.45 2.34
CA ALA A 198 -7.69 12.75 2.56
C ALA A 198 -7.99 12.91 4.05
N GLU A 199 -8.68 14.01 4.36
CA GLU A 199 -9.30 14.32 5.64
C GLU A 199 -10.39 13.29 5.97
N ILE A 200 -10.47 12.93 7.26
CA ILE A 200 -11.66 12.33 7.86
C ILE A 200 -11.95 13.08 9.16
#